data_AF-A0AAV2GBH9-F1
#
_entry.id   AF-A0AAV2GBH9-F1
#
_cell.length_a   1.000
_cell.length_b   1.000
_cell.length_c   1.000
_cell.angle_alpha   90.00
_cell.angle_beta   90.00
_cell.angle_gamma   90.00
#
_symmetry.space_group_name_H-M   'P 1'
#
loop_
_entity.id
_entity.type
_entity.pdbx_description
1 polymer ?
#
loop_
_entity_poly.entity_id
_entity_poly.type
_entity_poly.pdbx_seq_one_letter_code
_entity_poly.pdbx_strand_id
1 'polypeptide(L)'
;MDRYKVKLIWEHFRHKEEDKPWFKLIWQPILIAKNSLISWLITLNRISTFDKIQKWQPEIVNRCPLCLGHEESRDHLFFACSFVQEVIEAVFPPSWGYLPRGGWGAGLQEAVIKLQDCCVGRVLWNATISAIWRERCSRVYGKKIVEAEDLIANLKQIMEAMMLGNLKFSLAVEKRKLWFM
;
A
#
# COMPACT_ATOMS: atom_id res chain seq x y z
N MET A 1 22.63 14.25 40.31
CA MET A 1 22.27 13.16 39.39
C MET A 1 22.12 13.75 38.00
N ASP A 2 23.07 13.50 37.12
CA ASP A 2 23.01 13.96 35.74
C ASP A 2 21.87 13.24 34.99
N ARG A 3 20.99 14.03 34.37
CA ARG A 3 19.89 13.48 33.57
C ARG A 3 20.45 12.99 32.24
N TYR A 4 20.67 11.69 32.13
CA TYR A 4 20.98 11.07 30.85
C TYR A 4 19.82 11.29 29.88
N LYS A 5 20.12 11.88 28.71
CA LYS A 5 19.14 12.08 27.65
C LYS A 5 18.98 10.77 26.87
N VAL A 6 17.79 10.17 26.93
CA VAL A 6 17.42 8.96 26.17
C VAL A 6 17.81 9.06 24.69
N LYS A 7 17.72 10.26 24.10
CA LYS A 7 18.16 10.53 22.73
C LYS A 7 19.63 10.19 22.47
N LEU A 8 20.54 10.57 23.37
CA LEU A 8 21.98 10.33 23.21
C LEU A 8 22.31 8.84 23.31
N ILE A 9 21.65 8.13 24.23
CA ILE A 9 21.78 6.69 24.38
C ILE A 9 21.29 5.99 23.11
N TRP A 10 20.13 6.39 22.59
CA TRP A 10 19.59 5.83 21.35
C TRP A 10 20.49 6.10 20.13
N GLU A 11 21.01 7.31 20.00
CA GLU A 11 21.93 7.68 18.92
C GLU A 11 23.26 6.91 19.00
N HIS A 12 23.71 6.57 20.20
CA HIS A 12 24.92 5.75 20.41
C HIS A 12 24.72 4.29 20.03
N PHE A 13 23.59 3.68 20.39
CA PHE A 13 23.33 2.26 20.11
C PHE A 13 22.76 1.99 18.72
N ARG A 14 22.10 2.96 18.08
CA ARG A 14 21.48 2.72 16.78
C ARG A 14 22.55 2.67 15.68
N HIS A 15 22.48 1.63 14.86
CA HIS A 15 23.14 1.66 13.55
C HIS A 15 22.30 2.53 12.61
N LYS A 16 22.86 3.66 12.15
CA LYS A 16 22.20 4.53 11.18
C LYS A 16 22.47 4.00 9.77
N GLU A 17 21.47 3.34 9.20
CA GLU A 17 21.46 2.98 7.77
C GLU A 17 21.00 4.16 6.91
N GLU A 18 21.33 4.10 5.62
CA GLU A 18 20.73 4.98 4.62
C GLU A 18 19.23 4.72 4.47
N ASP A 19 18.47 5.79 4.21
CA ASP A 19 17.05 5.70 3.97
C ASP A 19 16.79 4.82 2.73
N LYS A 20 15.92 3.81 2.89
CA LYS A 20 15.54 2.95 1.77
C LYS A 20 14.82 3.78 0.70
N PRO A 21 14.95 3.47 -0.61
CA PRO A 21 14.32 4.25 -1.68
C PRO A 21 12.79 4.42 -1.54
N TRP A 22 12.11 3.44 -0.94
CA TRP A 22 10.67 3.47 -0.70
C TRP A 22 10.26 4.22 0.57
N PHE A 23 11.21 4.77 1.36
CA PHE A 23 10.91 5.42 2.64
C PHE A 23 9.89 6.54 2.48
N LYS A 24 10.10 7.46 1.53
CA LYS A 24 9.17 8.57 1.27
C LYS A 24 7.81 8.10 0.77
N LEU A 25 7.72 6.95 0.11
CA LEU A 25 6.46 6.39 -0.38
C LEU A 25 5.56 5.93 0.79
N ILE A 26 6.17 5.48 1.90
CA ILE A 26 5.46 4.82 3.01
C ILE A 26 5.39 5.72 4.26
N TRP A 27 6.41 6.54 4.50
CA TRP A 27 6.57 7.33 5.72
C TRP A 27 6.60 8.83 5.40
N GLN A 28 5.44 9.46 5.49
CA GLN A 28 5.27 10.91 5.38
C GLN A 28 4.15 11.37 6.32
N PRO A 29 4.23 12.59 6.90
CA PRO A 29 3.21 13.10 7.83
C PRO A 29 1.80 13.20 7.25
N ILE A 30 1.66 13.30 5.92
CA ILE A 30 0.36 13.38 5.24
C ILE A 30 -0.33 12.02 5.09
N LEU A 31 0.39 10.91 5.33
CA LEU A 31 -0.15 9.56 5.18
C LEU A 31 -0.91 9.14 6.44
N ILE A 32 -1.98 8.37 6.23
CA ILE A 32 -2.72 7.74 7.34
C ILE A 32 -1.81 6.68 7.96
N ALA A 33 -1.44 6.85 9.23
CA ALA A 33 -0.49 5.97 9.92
C ALA A 33 -0.84 4.47 9.83
N LYS A 34 -2.13 4.12 9.90
CA LYS A 34 -2.61 2.75 9.73
C LYS A 34 -2.24 2.17 8.37
N ASN A 35 -2.41 2.94 7.30
CA ASN A 35 -2.04 2.52 5.96
C ASN A 35 -0.51 2.41 5.84
N SER A 36 0.23 3.39 6.38
CA SER A 36 1.71 3.37 6.37
C SER A 36 2.27 2.12 7.03
N LEU A 37 1.73 1.73 8.19
CA LEU A 37 2.13 0.54 8.91
C LEU A 37 1.90 -0.74 8.08
N ILE A 38 0.72 -0.87 7.47
CA ILE A 38 0.37 -2.04 6.65
C ILE A 38 1.27 -2.09 5.40
N SER A 39 1.39 -0.99 4.66
CA SER A 39 2.26 -0.91 3.47
C SER A 39 3.73 -1.20 3.81
N TRP A 40 4.22 -0.76 4.96
CA TRP A 40 5.56 -1.08 5.44
C TRP A 40 5.74 -2.59 5.67
N LEU A 41 4.80 -3.24 6.36
CA LEU A 41 4.84 -4.69 6.58
C LEU A 41 4.79 -5.47 5.26
N ILE A 42 3.96 -5.05 4.31
CA ILE A 42 3.89 -5.65 2.97
C ILE A 42 5.23 -5.49 2.23
N THR A 43 5.82 -4.29 2.29
CA THR A 43 7.11 -3.97 1.67
C THR A 43 8.23 -4.85 2.20
N LEU A 44 8.23 -5.10 3.52
CA LEU A 44 9.19 -6.01 4.17
C LEU A 44 8.87 -7.51 3.97
N ASN A 45 7.81 -7.84 3.24
CA ASN A 45 7.30 -9.19 3.10
C ASN A 45 6.95 -9.85 4.46
N ARG A 46 6.40 -9.09 5.40
CA ARG A 46 6.08 -9.53 6.76
C ARG A 46 4.58 -9.74 7.01
N ILE A 47 3.80 -9.90 5.93
CA ILE A 47 2.39 -10.27 5.97
C ILE A 47 2.20 -11.78 5.81
N SER A 48 1.08 -12.30 6.34
CA SER A 48 0.72 -13.72 6.39
C SER A 48 -0.08 -14.17 5.15
N THR A 49 0.61 -14.24 4.01
CA THR A 49 0.10 -14.84 2.77
C THR A 49 0.10 -16.37 2.86
N PHE A 50 -0.77 -17.04 2.11
CA PHE A 50 -0.92 -18.49 2.19
C PHE A 50 0.33 -19.25 1.75
N ASP A 51 1.12 -18.77 0.79
CA ASP A 51 2.45 -19.33 0.48
C ASP A 51 3.39 -19.43 1.68
N LYS A 52 3.27 -18.51 2.65
CA LYS A 52 4.05 -18.56 3.91
C LYS A 52 3.39 -19.41 4.95
N ILE A 53 2.07 -19.35 5.06
CA ILE A 53 1.32 -20.16 6.03
C ILE A 53 1.50 -21.65 5.72
N GLN A 54 1.46 -22.02 4.43
CA GLN A 54 1.61 -23.40 3.95
C GLN A 54 2.97 -24.02 4.34
N LYS A 55 4.01 -23.21 4.58
CA LYS A 55 5.31 -23.70 5.09
C LYS A 55 5.21 -24.28 6.50
N TRP A 56 4.23 -23.83 7.28
CA TRP A 56 4.00 -24.27 8.66
C TRP A 56 2.76 -25.18 8.78
N GLN A 57 1.81 -25.04 7.86
CA GLN A 57 0.55 -25.79 7.78
C GLN A 57 0.34 -26.30 6.35
N PRO A 58 1.01 -27.41 5.96
CA PRO A 58 1.00 -27.94 4.60
C PRO A 58 -0.40 -28.31 4.07
N GLU A 59 -1.35 -28.57 4.97
CA GLU A 59 -2.74 -28.90 4.68
C GLU A 59 -3.57 -27.72 4.15
N ILE A 60 -3.10 -26.47 4.33
CA ILE A 60 -3.82 -25.30 3.84
C ILE A 60 -3.72 -25.22 2.33
N VAL A 61 -4.87 -25.13 1.68
CA VAL A 61 -4.98 -24.90 0.24
C VAL A 61 -4.59 -23.45 -0.06
N ASN A 62 -3.48 -23.28 -0.78
CA ASN A 62 -3.06 -21.97 -1.24
C ASN A 62 -3.88 -21.54 -2.46
N ARG A 63 -4.98 -20.82 -2.19
CA ARG A 63 -5.79 -20.18 -3.24
C ARG A 63 -6.01 -18.72 -2.87
N CYS A 64 -5.70 -17.82 -3.79
CA CYS A 64 -5.86 -16.38 -3.62
C CYS A 64 -7.32 -16.04 -3.25
N PRO A 65 -7.58 -15.43 -2.08
CA PRO A 65 -8.94 -15.09 -1.65
C PRO A 65 -9.64 -14.04 -2.52
N LEU A 66 -8.86 -13.28 -3.30
CA LEU A 66 -9.38 -12.18 -4.11
C LEU A 66 -9.86 -12.65 -5.48
N CYS A 67 -9.01 -13.33 -6.26
CA CYS A 67 -9.36 -13.78 -7.61
C CYS A 67 -9.84 -15.23 -7.68
N LEU A 68 -9.60 -16.04 -6.64
CA LEU A 68 -9.91 -17.47 -6.56
C LEU A 68 -9.27 -18.36 -7.66
N GLY A 69 -8.47 -17.80 -8.57
CA GLY A 69 -7.96 -18.48 -9.76
C GLY A 69 -6.49 -18.90 -9.70
N HIS A 70 -5.71 -18.39 -8.75
CA HIS A 70 -4.27 -18.64 -8.64
C HIS A 70 -3.86 -18.83 -7.19
N GLU A 71 -2.66 -19.35 -6.96
CA GLU A 71 -2.05 -19.40 -5.63
C GLU A 71 -1.74 -17.98 -5.10
N GLU A 72 -1.93 -17.78 -3.81
CA GLU A 72 -1.56 -16.55 -3.14
C GLU A 72 -0.06 -16.51 -2.85
N SER A 73 0.57 -15.45 -3.34
CA SER A 73 1.87 -14.95 -2.87
C SER A 73 1.79 -13.43 -2.75
N ARG A 74 2.78 -12.77 -2.14
CA ARG A 74 2.80 -11.29 -2.13
C ARG A 74 2.77 -10.73 -3.55
N ASP A 75 3.54 -11.33 -4.45
CA ASP A 75 3.68 -10.85 -5.81
C ASP A 75 2.36 -11.02 -6.58
N HIS A 76 1.72 -12.18 -6.46
CA HIS A 76 0.40 -12.39 -7.03
C HIS A 76 -0.63 -11.41 -6.43
N LEU A 77 -0.71 -11.35 -5.09
CA LEU A 77 -1.73 -10.60 -4.38
C LEU A 77 -1.75 -9.12 -4.77
N PHE A 78 -0.58 -8.48 -4.94
CA PHE A 78 -0.52 -7.04 -5.22
C PHE A 78 -0.30 -6.67 -6.69
N PHE A 79 0.22 -7.57 -7.53
CA PHE A 79 0.64 -7.21 -8.89
C PHE A 79 0.27 -8.22 -9.99
N ALA A 80 -0.32 -9.38 -9.68
CA ALA A 80 -0.81 -10.31 -10.72
C ALA A 80 -2.27 -10.78 -10.53
N CYS A 81 -2.88 -10.45 -9.40
CA CYS A 81 -4.27 -10.79 -9.10
C CYS A 81 -5.21 -9.95 -9.98
N SER A 82 -6.11 -10.61 -10.73
CA SER A 82 -7.05 -9.93 -11.64
C SER A 82 -7.94 -8.91 -10.92
N PHE A 83 -8.50 -9.28 -9.77
CA PHE A 83 -9.27 -8.36 -8.91
C PHE A 83 -8.45 -7.11 -8.53
N VAL A 84 -7.17 -7.27 -8.22
CA VAL A 84 -6.31 -6.15 -7.82
C VAL A 84 -5.89 -5.30 -9.02
N GLN A 85 -5.66 -5.92 -10.18
CA GLN A 85 -5.37 -5.18 -11.42
C GLN A 85 -6.54 -4.27 -11.79
N GLU A 86 -7.78 -4.76 -11.70
CA GLU A 86 -8.98 -3.95 -11.91
C GLU A 86 -9.02 -2.72 -10.98
N VAL A 87 -8.75 -2.92 -9.69
CA VAL A 87 -8.71 -1.82 -8.70
C VAL A 87 -7.58 -0.83 -9.01
N ILE A 88 -6.39 -1.32 -9.35
CA ILE A 88 -5.23 -0.47 -9.65
C ILE A 88 -5.46 0.35 -10.91
N GLU A 89 -5.95 -0.27 -11.99
CA GLU A 89 -6.23 0.40 -13.28
C GLU A 89 -7.32 1.47 -13.12
N ALA A 90 -8.32 1.23 -12.27
CA ALA A 90 -9.38 2.20 -12.01
C ALA A 90 -8.95 3.40 -11.13
N VAL A 91 -8.03 3.20 -10.19
CA VAL A 91 -7.57 4.29 -9.29
C VAL A 91 -6.32 5.02 -9.81
N PHE A 92 -5.51 4.39 -10.65
CA PHE A 92 -4.34 5.00 -11.29
C PHE A 92 -4.55 5.10 -12.80
N PRO A 93 -5.09 6.23 -13.30
CA PRO A 93 -5.33 6.37 -14.72
C PRO A 93 -4.00 6.38 -15.51
N PRO A 94 -4.01 5.99 -16.80
CA PRO A 94 -2.79 5.86 -17.61
C PRO A 94 -1.90 7.11 -17.65
N SER A 95 -2.48 8.31 -17.46
CA SER A 95 -1.77 9.59 -17.39
C SER A 95 -0.76 9.69 -16.25
N TRP A 96 -0.89 8.85 -15.22
CA TRP A 96 0.06 8.77 -14.11
C TRP A 96 1.32 7.96 -14.49
N GLY A 97 1.24 7.16 -15.56
CA GLY A 97 2.33 6.30 -16.00
C GLY A 97 2.77 5.28 -14.94
N TYR A 98 1.87 4.90 -14.04
CA TYR A 98 2.03 3.84 -13.06
C TYR A 98 1.16 2.66 -13.49
N LEU A 99 1.77 1.66 -14.11
CA LEU A 99 1.14 0.45 -14.61
C LEU A 99 1.97 -0.74 -14.11
N PRO A 100 1.91 -1.05 -12.81
CA PRO A 100 2.81 -2.01 -12.22
C PRO A 100 2.51 -3.41 -12.77
N ARG A 101 3.39 -3.88 -13.65
CA ARG A 101 3.38 -5.24 -14.19
C ARG A 101 4.55 -6.04 -13.62
N GLY A 102 4.32 -7.35 -13.46
CA GLY A 102 5.31 -8.28 -12.94
C GLY A 102 5.12 -8.58 -11.45
N GLY A 103 6.21 -8.61 -10.68
CA GLY A 103 6.21 -8.95 -9.25
C GLY A 103 6.39 -7.75 -8.33
N TRP A 104 6.49 -8.01 -7.03
CA TRP A 104 6.55 -6.97 -5.99
C TRP A 104 7.73 -6.00 -6.19
N GLY A 105 8.90 -6.52 -6.56
CA GLY A 105 10.09 -5.71 -6.77
C GLY A 105 9.91 -4.65 -7.86
N ALA A 106 9.41 -5.06 -9.04
CA ALA A 106 9.17 -4.17 -10.16
C ALA A 106 8.06 -3.14 -9.85
N GLY A 107 6.93 -3.62 -9.31
CA GLY A 107 5.81 -2.75 -8.96
C GLY A 107 6.16 -1.71 -7.87
N LEU A 108 6.95 -2.10 -6.87
CA LEU A 108 7.44 -1.17 -5.85
C LEU A 108 8.44 -0.16 -6.44
N GLN A 109 9.35 -0.60 -7.30
CA GLN A 109 10.31 0.29 -7.95
C GLN A 109 9.61 1.33 -8.82
N GLU A 110 8.59 0.92 -9.57
CA GLU A 110 7.79 1.82 -10.39
C GLU A 110 7.02 2.82 -9.52
N ALA A 111 6.41 2.37 -8.41
CA ALA A 111 5.75 3.26 -7.46
C ALA A 111 6.71 4.28 -6.85
N VAL A 112 7.94 3.87 -6.52
CA VAL A 112 8.99 4.76 -6.04
C VAL A 112 9.31 5.80 -7.10
N ILE A 113 9.58 5.41 -8.34
CA ILE A 113 9.96 6.33 -9.41
C ILE A 113 8.84 7.31 -9.75
N LYS A 114 7.58 6.84 -9.82
CA LYS A 114 6.45 7.63 -10.34
C LYS A 114 5.70 8.40 -9.27
N LEU A 115 5.59 7.83 -8.06
CA LEU A 115 4.65 8.31 -7.05
C LEU A 115 5.33 8.91 -5.83
N GLN A 116 6.59 8.58 -5.52
CA GLN A 116 7.22 8.99 -4.25
C GLN A 116 7.31 10.50 -4.06
N ASP A 117 7.38 11.29 -5.13
CA ASP A 117 7.44 12.76 -5.07
C ASP A 117 6.08 13.41 -5.39
N CYS A 118 5.06 12.60 -5.67
CA CYS A 118 3.68 13.03 -5.85
C CYS A 118 2.92 12.87 -4.53
N CYS A 119 2.48 13.98 -3.93
CA CYS A 119 1.72 13.92 -2.67
C CYS A 119 0.47 13.03 -2.80
N VAL A 120 -0.34 13.26 -3.83
CA VAL A 120 -1.55 12.47 -4.11
C VAL A 120 -1.19 11.01 -4.34
N GLY A 121 -0.13 10.75 -5.11
CA GLY A 121 0.27 9.38 -5.43
C GLY A 121 0.79 8.58 -4.26
N ARG A 122 1.52 9.19 -3.33
CA ARG A 122 1.89 8.52 -2.08
C ARG A 122 0.65 8.13 -1.28
N VAL A 123 -0.28 9.06 -1.08
CA VAL A 123 -1.48 8.81 -0.27
C VAL A 123 -2.33 7.72 -0.92
N LEU A 124 -2.56 7.82 -2.23
CA LEU A 124 -3.37 6.86 -2.98
C LEU A 124 -2.71 5.48 -2.99
N TRP A 125 -1.42 5.37 -3.30
CA TRP A 125 -0.71 4.08 -3.30
C TRP A 125 -0.76 3.39 -1.94
N ASN A 126 -0.51 4.16 -0.88
CA ASN A 126 -0.52 3.65 0.48
C ASN A 126 -1.93 3.20 0.90
N ALA A 127 -2.96 3.96 0.55
CA ALA A 127 -4.35 3.60 0.79
C ALA A 127 -4.77 2.34 0.01
N THR A 128 -4.42 2.25 -1.28
CA THR A 128 -4.77 1.13 -2.16
C THR A 128 -4.13 -0.17 -1.67
N ILE A 129 -2.81 -0.20 -1.45
CA ILE A 129 -2.11 -1.40 -0.97
C ILE A 129 -2.63 -1.85 0.41
N SER A 130 -2.90 -0.90 1.31
CA SER A 130 -3.52 -1.20 2.61
C SER A 130 -4.95 -1.74 2.48
N ALA A 131 -5.76 -1.18 1.57
CA ALA A 131 -7.13 -1.60 1.34
C ALA A 131 -7.20 -3.01 0.74
N ILE A 132 -6.36 -3.34 -0.25
CA ILE A 132 -6.23 -4.69 -0.82
C ILE A 132 -5.93 -5.71 0.27
N TRP A 133 -4.95 -5.44 1.13
CA TRP A 133 -4.60 -6.35 2.22
C TRP A 133 -5.76 -6.54 3.21
N ARG A 134 -6.44 -5.45 3.57
CA ARG A 134 -7.61 -5.51 4.46
C ARG A 134 -8.76 -6.29 3.84
N GLU A 135 -9.01 -6.14 2.55
CA GLU A 135 -10.04 -6.90 1.85
C GLU A 135 -9.70 -8.38 1.81
N ARG A 136 -8.46 -8.73 1.47
CA ARG A 136 -7.98 -10.11 1.56
C ARG A 136 -8.22 -10.70 2.95
N CYS A 137 -7.82 -9.99 4.00
CA CYS A 137 -8.06 -10.43 5.38
C CYS A 137 -9.56 -10.59 5.67
N SER A 138 -10.39 -9.64 5.22
CA SER A 138 -11.86 -9.69 5.38
C SER A 138 -12.43 -11.01 4.83
N ARG A 139 -12.07 -11.36 3.59
CA ARG A 139 -12.53 -12.59 2.94
C ARG A 139 -12.06 -13.86 3.66
N VAL A 140 -10.79 -13.89 4.10
CA VAL A 140 -10.24 -15.02 4.85
C VAL A 140 -10.95 -15.24 6.19
N TYR A 141 -11.36 -14.16 6.87
CA TYR A 141 -12.11 -14.24 8.13
C TYR A 141 -13.64 -14.36 7.93
N GLY A 142 -14.10 -14.71 6.72
CA GLY A 142 -15.52 -14.96 6.44
C GLY A 142 -16.41 -13.71 6.59
N LYS A 143 -15.85 -12.51 6.44
CA LYS A 143 -16.63 -11.27 6.45
C LYS A 143 -17.24 -11.00 5.07
N LYS A 144 -18.12 -10.00 5.00
CA LYS A 144 -18.74 -9.54 3.75
C LYS A 144 -17.67 -9.28 2.69
N ILE A 145 -17.85 -9.88 1.52
CA ILE A 145 -17.03 -9.64 0.33
C ILE A 145 -17.36 -8.24 -0.20
N VAL A 146 -16.32 -7.46 -0.47
CA VAL A 146 -16.43 -6.17 -1.15
C VAL A 146 -16.02 -6.38 -2.60
N GLU A 147 -16.90 -6.00 -3.53
CA GLU A 147 -16.61 -6.04 -4.96
C GLU A 147 -15.59 -4.97 -5.35
N ALA A 148 -14.99 -5.11 -6.53
CA ALA A 148 -13.94 -4.20 -6.97
C ALA A 148 -14.47 -2.77 -7.06
N GLU A 149 -15.68 -2.58 -7.59
CA GLU A 149 -16.31 -1.27 -7.73
C GLU A 149 -16.52 -0.57 -6.37
N ASP A 150 -16.97 -1.31 -5.37
CA ASP A 150 -17.15 -0.80 -4.01
C ASP A 150 -15.81 -0.42 -3.37
N LEU A 151 -14.77 -1.23 -3.57
CA LEU A 151 -13.43 -0.92 -3.06
C LEU A 151 -12.85 0.34 -3.72
N ILE A 152 -13.05 0.48 -5.04
CA ILE A 152 -12.66 1.67 -5.82
C ILE A 152 -13.42 2.90 -5.31
N ALA A 153 -14.74 2.80 -5.12
CA ALA A 153 -15.56 3.89 -4.60
C ALA A 153 -15.09 4.35 -3.21
N ASN A 154 -14.80 3.41 -2.31
CA ASN A 154 -14.26 3.70 -0.99
C ASN A 154 -12.90 4.42 -1.06
N LEU A 155 -12.02 4.02 -1.98
CA LEU A 155 -10.73 4.69 -2.19
C LEU A 155 -10.90 6.12 -2.71
N LYS A 156 -11.84 6.35 -3.63
CA LYS A 156 -12.19 7.69 -4.13
C LYS A 156 -12.72 8.58 -3.00
N GLN A 157 -13.61 8.07 -2.16
CA GLN A 157 -14.13 8.82 -1.00
C GLN A 157 -13.03 9.19 0.01
N ILE A 158 -12.04 8.32 0.24
CA ILE A 158 -10.88 8.65 1.08
C ILE A 158 -10.08 9.81 0.47
N MET A 159 -9.91 9.83 -0.85
CA MET A 159 -9.23 10.93 -1.56
C MET A 159 -10.02 12.24 -1.43
N GLU A 160 -11.34 12.20 -1.61
CA GLU A 160 -12.22 13.36 -1.45
C GLU A 160 -12.17 13.93 -0.02
N ALA A 161 -12.28 13.07 0.99
CA ALA A 161 -12.16 13.49 2.39
C ALA A 161 -10.80 14.11 2.69
N MET A 162 -9.72 13.57 2.13
CA MET A 162 -8.37 14.14 2.27
C MET A 162 -8.24 15.50 1.58
N MET A 163 -8.89 15.71 0.43
CA MET A 163 -8.94 17.02 -0.24
C MET A 163 -9.64 18.07 0.61
N LEU A 164 -10.77 17.73 1.22
CA LEU A 164 -11.54 18.67 2.06
C LEU A 164 -10.86 18.95 3.40
N GLY A 165 -10.19 17.95 3.98
CA GLY A 165 -9.62 18.05 5.34
C GLY A 165 -8.15 18.48 5.41
N ASN A 166 -7.42 18.55 4.30
CA ASN A 166 -5.99 18.83 4.31
C ASN A 166 -5.58 19.86 3.24
N LEU A 167 -5.38 21.11 3.65
CA LEU A 167 -4.95 22.22 2.78
C LEU A 167 -3.70 21.91 1.95
N LYS A 168 -2.70 21.21 2.52
CA LYS A 168 -1.48 20.83 1.77
C LYS A 168 -1.78 19.81 0.68
N PHE A 169 -2.74 18.90 0.93
CA PHE A 169 -3.18 17.91 -0.04
C PHE A 169 -4.01 18.57 -1.15
N SER A 170 -4.97 19.42 -0.79
CA SER A 170 -5.81 20.19 -1.71
C SER A 170 -4.97 20.99 -2.72
N LEU A 171 -4.02 21.80 -2.22
CA LEU A 171 -3.10 22.57 -3.07
C LEU A 171 -2.24 21.70 -3.99
N ALA A 172 -1.90 20.47 -3.57
CA ALA A 172 -1.12 19.56 -4.40
C ALA A 172 -1.95 18.94 -5.55
N VAL A 173 -3.25 18.72 -5.33
CA VAL A 173 -4.19 18.25 -6.36
C VAL A 173 -4.41 19.34 -7.41
N GLU A 174 -4.72 20.56 -6.99
CA GLU A 174 -4.97 21.71 -7.88
C GLU A 174 -3.80 21.98 -8.84
N LYS A 175 -2.56 21.97 -8.31
CA LYS A 175 -1.35 22.23 -9.11
C LYS A 175 -1.09 21.23 -10.23
N ARG A 176 -1.58 19.99 -10.11
CA ARG A 176 -1.37 18.96 -11.13
C ARG A 176 -2.56 18.77 -12.07
N LYS A 177 -3.65 19.56 -11.93
CA LYS A 177 -4.91 19.35 -12.67
C LYS A 177 -5.41 17.90 -12.59
N LEU A 178 -5.14 17.22 -11.47
CA LEU A 178 -5.56 15.84 -11.23
C LEU A 178 -7.04 15.84 -10.86
N TRP A 179 -7.91 16.16 -11.81
CA TRP A 179 -9.33 15.93 -11.64
C TRP A 179 -9.60 14.45 -11.89
N PHE A 180 -10.22 13.80 -10.91
CA PHE A 180 -10.81 12.47 -11.04
C PHE A 180 -12.00 12.57 -12.01
N MET A 181 -11.74 12.63 -13.32
CA MET A 181 -12.72 12.19 -14.32
C MET A 181 -12.59 10.67 -14.46
#